data_AF-V5G765-F1
#
_entry.id   AF-V5G765-F1
#
_cell.length_a   1.000
_cell.length_b   1.000
_cell.length_c   1.000
_cell.angle_alpha   90.00
_cell.angle_beta   90.00
_cell.angle_gamma   90.00
#
_symmetry.space_group_name_H-M   'P 1'
#
loop_
_entity.id
_entity.type
_entity.pdbx_description
1 polymer ?
#
loop_
_entity_poly.entity_id
_entity_poly.type
_entity_poly.pdbx_seq_one_letter_code
_entity_poly.pdbx_strand_id
1 'polypeptide(L)'
;MSQDCEHLIRHMLVVDPDKRLTIAQIVKHRWLSDAPPVDTGPERETQLNKTVIDHMLQLPNLSQAMIMQSLKNRTFDHIYAIYNLLVDKLHYRTMNFQSKVLQHWVDSKHRVDQAGLGELLSARSP
;
A
#
# COMPACT_ATOMS: atom_id res chain seq x y z
N MET A 1 -19.50 23.82 -17.55
CA MET A 1 -18.57 23.42 -16.48
C MET A 1 -19.32 23.46 -15.16
N SER A 2 -19.20 22.43 -14.30
CA SER A 2 -19.83 22.45 -12.98
C SER A 2 -19.05 23.38 -12.04
N GLN A 3 -19.75 23.98 -11.05
CA GLN A 3 -19.12 24.90 -10.09
C GLN A 3 -18.02 24.21 -9.26
N ASP A 4 -18.21 22.95 -8.88
CA ASP A 4 -17.20 22.19 -8.13
C ASP A 4 -15.95 21.88 -8.99
N CYS A 5 -16.10 21.65 -10.29
CA CYS A 5 -14.96 21.47 -11.20
C CYS A 5 -14.11 22.74 -11.27
N GLU A 6 -14.77 23.89 -11.46
CA GLU A 6 -14.09 25.18 -11.54
C GLU A 6 -13.43 25.54 -10.20
N HIS A 7 -14.08 25.23 -9.08
CA HIS A 7 -13.51 25.39 -7.75
C HIS A 7 -12.21 24.58 -7.61
N LEU A 8 -12.20 23.30 -7.98
CA LEU A 8 -11.02 22.44 -7.89
C LEU A 8 -9.85 23.01 -8.72
N ILE A 9 -10.10 23.35 -9.99
CA ILE A 9 -9.05 23.83 -10.90
C ILE A 9 -8.42 25.13 -10.38
N ARG A 10 -9.23 26.10 -9.92
CA ARG A 10 -8.71 27.36 -9.36
C ARG A 10 -7.79 27.15 -8.16
N HIS A 11 -8.07 26.14 -7.34
CA HIS A 11 -7.27 25.82 -6.15
C HIS A 11 -6.10 24.87 -6.43
N MET A 12 -6.03 24.24 -7.62
CA MET A 12 -4.84 23.54 -8.10
C MET A 12 -3.86 24.49 -8.80
N LEU A 13 -4.37 25.49 -9.53
CA LEU A 13 -3.58 26.43 -10.32
C LEU A 13 -3.24 27.73 -9.54
N VAL A 14 -2.88 27.59 -8.27
CA VAL A 14 -2.48 28.72 -7.41
C VAL A 14 -0.97 29.01 -7.59
N VAL A 15 -0.60 30.28 -7.72
CA VAL A 15 0.81 30.69 -7.84
C VAL A 15 1.62 30.26 -6.61
N ASP A 16 1.07 30.55 -5.44
CA ASP A 16 1.65 30.21 -4.13
C ASP A 16 1.49 28.70 -3.84
N PRO A 17 2.59 27.93 -3.71
CA PRO A 17 2.54 26.48 -3.51
C PRO A 17 1.92 26.09 -2.16
N ASP A 18 2.09 26.89 -1.11
CA ASP A 18 1.59 26.60 0.23
C ASP A 18 0.06 26.71 0.32
N LYS A 19 -0.55 27.41 -0.65
CA LYS A 19 -2.00 27.58 -0.79
C LYS A 19 -2.65 26.58 -1.74
N ARG A 20 -1.86 25.75 -2.45
CA ARG A 20 -2.41 24.72 -3.34
C ARG A 20 -3.05 23.61 -2.53
N LEU A 21 -4.11 23.02 -3.08
CA LEU A 21 -4.69 21.81 -2.49
C LEU A 21 -3.67 20.67 -2.52
N THR A 22 -3.53 19.98 -1.39
CA THR A 22 -2.79 18.72 -1.30
C THR A 22 -3.56 17.59 -2.00
N ILE A 23 -2.86 16.52 -2.37
CA ILE A 23 -3.51 15.34 -2.97
C ILE A 23 -4.61 14.77 -2.06
N ALA A 24 -4.40 14.75 -0.73
CA ALA A 24 -5.41 14.30 0.22
C ALA A 24 -6.69 15.16 0.22
N GLN A 25 -6.55 16.47 -0.02
CA GLN A 25 -7.69 17.37 -0.18
C GLN A 25 -8.36 17.22 -1.55
N ILE A 26 -7.59 16.99 -2.61
CA ILE A 26 -8.11 16.77 -3.98
C ILE A 26 -8.95 15.50 -4.04
N VAL A 27 -8.46 14.39 -3.49
CA VAL A 27 -9.19 13.10 -3.47
C VAL A 27 -10.51 13.22 -2.71
N LYS A 28 -10.58 14.07 -1.68
CA LYS A 28 -11.80 14.33 -0.89
C LYS A 28 -12.69 15.43 -1.47
N HIS A 29 -12.30 16.05 -2.58
CA HIS A 29 -13.04 17.17 -3.15
C HIS A 29 -14.38 16.69 -3.73
N ARG A 30 -15.46 17.48 -3.59
CA ARG A 30 -16.83 17.11 -4.02
C ARG A 30 -16.92 16.67 -5.48
N TRP A 31 -16.11 17.29 -6.33
CA TRP A 31 -16.05 16.93 -7.76
C TRP A 31 -15.52 15.50 -8.02
N LEU A 32 -14.73 14.93 -7.10
CA LEU A 32 -14.22 13.56 -7.16
C LEU A 32 -15.03 12.58 -6.31
N SER A 33 -16.12 12.99 -5.64
CA SER A 33 -16.81 12.15 -4.66
C SER A 33 -17.43 10.87 -5.25
N ASP A 34 -17.77 10.87 -6.54
CA ASP A 34 -18.30 9.69 -7.24
C ASP A 34 -17.19 8.80 -7.84
N ALA A 35 -15.93 9.20 -7.70
CA ALA A 35 -14.80 8.39 -8.17
C ALA A 35 -14.56 7.22 -7.20
N PRO A 36 -14.10 6.06 -7.72
CA PRO A 36 -13.72 4.95 -6.85
C PRO A 36 -12.64 5.41 -5.85
N PRO A 37 -12.69 4.92 -4.60
CA PRO A 37 -11.72 5.31 -3.59
C PRO A 37 -10.30 4.99 -4.08
N VAL A 38 -9.47 6.02 -4.15
CA VAL A 38 -8.05 5.86 -4.44
C VAL A 38 -7.38 5.44 -3.15
N ASP A 39 -6.73 4.28 -3.18
CA ASP A 39 -5.86 3.87 -2.08
C ASP A 39 -4.65 4.80 -2.05
N THR A 40 -4.65 5.75 -1.11
CA THR A 40 -3.51 6.64 -0.86
C THR A 40 -2.37 5.93 -0.11
N GLY A 41 -2.52 4.63 0.17
CA GLY A 41 -1.63 3.85 0.99
C GLY A 41 -1.79 4.19 2.49
N PRO A 42 -1.43 3.26 3.38
CA PRO A 42 -1.41 3.53 4.81
C PRO A 42 -0.39 4.62 5.15
N GLU A 43 -0.70 5.44 6.15
CA GLU A 43 0.25 6.38 6.76
C GLU A 43 1.39 5.56 7.37
N ARG A 44 2.56 5.55 6.72
CA ARG A 44 3.62 4.58 7.01
C ARG A 44 4.28 4.89 8.34
N GLU A 45 4.51 3.83 9.12
CA GLU A 45 5.23 3.90 10.39
C GLU A 45 6.58 4.61 10.25
N THR A 46 6.92 5.41 11.25
CA THR A 46 8.19 6.16 11.33
C THR A 46 9.42 5.24 11.44
N GLN A 47 9.23 3.93 11.57
CA GLN A 47 10.31 2.97 11.73
C GLN A 47 10.93 2.61 10.39
N LEU A 48 12.22 2.90 10.24
CA LEU A 48 12.96 2.60 9.02
C LEU A 48 13.15 1.08 8.86
N ASN A 49 12.86 0.56 7.67
CA ASN A 49 13.03 -0.84 7.35
C ASN A 49 14.49 -1.14 7.01
N LYS A 50 15.20 -1.74 7.97
CA LYS A 50 16.63 -2.08 7.83
C LYS A 50 16.90 -3.00 6.64
N THR A 51 16.04 -3.98 6.39
CA THR A 51 16.17 -4.91 5.25
C THR A 51 16.14 -4.18 3.90
N VAL A 52 15.31 -3.15 3.78
CA VAL A 52 15.27 -2.33 2.55
C VAL A 52 16.53 -1.50 2.41
N ILE A 53 17.03 -0.91 3.50
CA ILE A 53 18.28 -0.15 3.50
C ILE A 53 19.46 -1.05 3.08
N ASP A 54 19.57 -2.25 3.65
CA ASP A 54 20.62 -3.21 3.30
C ASP A 54 20.57 -3.60 1.82
N HIS A 55 19.37 -3.78 1.25
CA HIS A 55 19.21 -4.04 -0.17
C HIS A 55 19.56 -2.82 -1.03
N MET A 56 19.28 -1.60 -0.58
CA MET A 56 19.65 -0.38 -1.28
C MET A 56 21.17 -0.19 -1.33
N LEU A 57 21.91 -0.60 -0.30
CA LEU A 57 23.38 -0.55 -0.28
C LEU A 57 24.05 -1.47 -1.31
N GLN A 58 23.33 -2.46 -1.85
CA GLN A 58 23.81 -3.32 -2.92
C GLN A 58 23.73 -2.65 -4.29
N LEU A 59 23.02 -1.52 -4.41
CA LEU A 59 22.91 -0.78 -5.66
C LEU A 59 24.19 0.04 -5.90
N PRO A 60 24.70 0.08 -7.14
CA PRO A 60 25.88 0.88 -7.47
C PRO A 60 25.59 2.37 -7.24
N ASN A 61 26.62 3.11 -6.82
CA ASN A 61 26.57 4.57 -6.59
C ASN A 61 25.66 5.04 -5.44
N LEU A 62 25.33 4.16 -4.49
CA LEU A 62 24.53 4.52 -3.32
C LEU A 62 25.29 4.27 -2.02
N SER A 63 25.53 5.33 -1.23
CA SER A 63 26.22 5.22 0.06
C SER A 63 25.24 5.28 1.24
N GLN A 64 25.61 4.67 2.37
CA GLN A 64 24.79 4.67 3.58
C GLN A 64 24.47 6.09 4.07
N ALA A 65 25.45 7.00 4.00
CA ALA A 65 25.26 8.39 4.42
C ALA A 65 24.19 9.10 3.57
N MET A 66 24.20 8.89 2.25
CA MET A 66 23.20 9.48 1.34
C MET A 66 21.80 8.94 1.61
N ILE A 67 21.67 7.62 1.82
CA ILE A 67 20.39 6.98 2.16
C ILE A 67 19.86 7.55 3.47
N MET A 68 20.67 7.55 4.52
CA MET A 68 20.25 8.02 5.84
C MET A 68 19.88 9.50 5.83
N GLN A 69 20.62 10.34 5.10
CA GLN A 69 20.32 11.76 4.97
C GLN A 69 18.98 11.99 4.26
N SER A 70 18.75 11.30 3.14
CA SER A 70 17.52 11.39 2.36
C SER A 70 16.29 10.92 3.17
N LEU A 71 16.43 9.79 3.89
CA LEU A 71 15.38 9.25 4.76
C LEU A 71 15.06 10.17 5.95
N LYS A 72 16.09 10.71 6.62
CA LYS A 72 15.92 11.60 7.77
C LYS A 72 15.21 12.89 7.39
N ASN A 73 15.57 13.45 6.24
CA ASN A 73 15.03 14.73 5.77
C ASN A 73 13.72 14.57 4.97
N ARG A 74 13.32 13.33 4.66
CA ARG A 74 12.18 13.02 3.76
C ARG A 74 12.26 13.83 2.46
N THR A 75 13.46 13.89 1.88
CA THR A 75 13.69 14.68 0.67
C THR A 75 12.94 14.08 -0.52
N PHE A 76 12.42 14.94 -1.39
CA PHE A 76 11.78 14.50 -2.63
C PHE A 76 12.84 14.21 -3.70
N ASP A 77 13.61 13.14 -3.51
CA ASP A 77 14.69 12.71 -4.41
C ASP A 77 14.54 11.25 -4.84
N HIS A 78 15.42 10.81 -5.74
CA HIS A 78 15.41 9.43 -6.25
C HIS A 78 15.76 8.38 -5.19
N ILE A 79 16.53 8.75 -4.15
CA ILE A 79 16.94 7.82 -3.09
C ILE A 79 15.73 7.50 -2.20
N TYR A 80 15.03 8.54 -1.75
CA TYR A 80 13.79 8.42 -0.97
C TYR A 80 12.71 7.70 -1.79
N ALA A 81 12.61 7.98 -3.08
CA ALA A 81 11.68 7.30 -3.98
C ALA A 81 11.98 5.79 -4.06
N ILE A 82 13.25 5.40 -4.31
CA ILE A 82 13.66 3.99 -4.36
C ILE A 82 13.33 3.29 -3.03
N TYR A 83 13.63 3.91 -1.90
CA TYR A 83 13.30 3.35 -0.59
C TYR A 83 11.80 3.05 -0.45
N ASN A 84 10.95 4.04 -0.73
CA ASN A 84 9.50 3.88 -0.57
C ASN A 84 8.94 2.82 -1.51
N LEU A 85 9.42 2.74 -2.75
CA LEU A 85 9.02 1.71 -3.71
C LEU A 85 9.43 0.31 -3.26
N LEU A 86 10.62 0.15 -2.67
CA LEU A 86 11.07 -1.15 -2.15
C LEU A 86 10.29 -1.56 -0.90
N VAL A 87 9.96 -0.61 -0.01
CA VAL A 87 9.06 -0.85 1.12
C VAL A 87 7.70 -1.34 0.62
N ASP A 88 7.13 -0.68 -0.39
CA ASP A 88 5.84 -1.08 -0.97
C ASP A 88 5.87 -2.46 -1.59
N LYS A 89 6.92 -2.74 -2.36
CA LYS A 89 7.12 -4.05 -2.97
C LYS A 89 7.25 -5.14 -1.90
N LEU A 90 7.95 -4.87 -0.79
CA LEU A 90 8.06 -5.82 0.33
C LEU A 90 6.69 -6.04 0.98
N HIS A 91 5.96 -4.97 1.28
CA HIS A 91 4.64 -5.04 1.89
C HIS A 91 3.64 -5.82 1.03
N TYR A 92 3.58 -5.53 -0.27
CA TYR A 92 2.72 -6.23 -1.21
C TYR A 92 3.04 -7.73 -1.28
N ARG A 93 4.32 -8.11 -1.25
CA ARG A 93 4.74 -9.53 -1.18
C ARG A 93 4.27 -10.19 0.10
N THR A 94 4.41 -9.53 1.25
CA THR A 94 3.97 -10.05 2.54
C THR A 94 2.46 -10.25 2.59
N MET A 95 1.68 -9.25 2.15
CA MET A 95 0.21 -9.33 2.09
C MET A 95 -0.26 -10.44 1.15
N ASN A 96 0.34 -10.55 -0.04
CA ASN A 96 0.01 -11.62 -0.98
C ASN A 96 0.34 -13.01 -0.44
N PHE A 97 1.45 -13.14 0.29
CA PHE A 97 1.81 -14.40 0.92
C PHE A 97 0.80 -14.77 2.01
N GLN A 98 0.45 -13.84 2.90
CA GLN A 98 -0.56 -14.07 3.94
C GLN A 98 -1.93 -14.43 3.36
N SER A 99 -2.37 -13.74 2.30
CA SER A 99 -3.63 -14.03 1.62
C SER A 99 -3.67 -15.46 1.07
N LYS A 100 -2.58 -15.92 0.42
CA LYS A 100 -2.47 -17.30 -0.08
C LYS A 100 -2.50 -18.35 1.04
N VAL A 101 -1.80 -18.08 2.15
CA VAL A 101 -1.79 -18.98 3.32
C VAL A 101 -3.18 -19.09 3.94
N LEU A 102 -3.88 -17.96 4.08
CA LEU A 102 -5.26 -17.93 4.60
C LEU A 102 -6.21 -18.71 3.69
N GLN A 103 -6.12 -18.51 2.37
CA GLN A 103 -6.92 -19.29 1.41
C GLN A 103 -6.66 -20.79 1.54
N HIS A 104 -5.40 -21.21 1.60
CA HIS A 104 -5.05 -22.62 1.80
C HIS A 104 -5.61 -23.18 3.13
N TRP A 105 -5.60 -22.38 4.20
CA TRP A 105 -6.16 -22.80 5.49
C TRP A 105 -7.69 -22.95 5.44
N VAL A 106 -8.38 -22.01 4.80
CA VAL A 106 -9.83 -22.06 4.57
C VAL A 106 -10.20 -23.29 3.74
N ASP A 107 -9.49 -23.53 2.63
CA ASP A 107 -9.71 -24.69 1.76
C ASP A 107 -9.49 -26.01 2.51
N SER A 108 -8.43 -26.07 3.35
CA SER A 108 -8.12 -27.23 4.17
C SER A 108 -9.21 -27.50 5.21
N LYS A 109 -9.75 -26.45 5.84
CA LYS A 109 -10.85 -26.57 6.81
C LYS A 109 -12.13 -27.09 6.14
N HIS A 110 -12.50 -26.53 4.99
CA HIS A 110 -13.65 -27.01 4.21
C HIS A 110 -13.54 -28.49 3.83
N ARG A 111 -12.33 -28.97 3.49
CA ARG A 111 -12.09 -30.40 3.20
C ARG A 111 -12.32 -31.31 4.42
N VAL A 112 -11.87 -30.88 5.60
CA VAL A 112 -12.07 -31.66 6.85
C VAL A 112 -13.55 -31.72 7.24
N ASP A 113 -14.27 -30.60 7.13
CA ASP A 113 -15.72 -30.55 7.41
C ASP A 113 -16.52 -31.44 6.44
N GLN A 114 -16.09 -31.53 5.18
CA GLN A 114 -16.73 -32.39 4.17
C GLN A 114 -16.43 -33.89 4.39
N ALA A 115 -15.24 -34.24 4.87
CA ALA A 115 -14.87 -35.61 5.20
C ALA A 115 -15.60 -36.13 6.46
N GLY A 116 -15.77 -35.28 7.48
CA GLY A 116 -16.51 -35.62 8.70
C GLY A 116 -18.01 -35.90 8.47
N LEU A 117 -18.61 -35.29 7.43
CA LEU A 117 -19.98 -35.61 7.00
C LEU A 117 -20.07 -36.90 6.18
N GLY A 118 -18.98 -37.34 5.52
CA GLY A 118 -18.93 -38.58 4.77
C GLY A 118 -18.80 -39.84 5.64
N GLU A 119 -18.07 -39.76 6.77
CA GLU A 119 -17.92 -40.91 7.68
C GLU A 119 -19.20 -41.22 8.47
N LEU A 120 -20.03 -40.22 8.78
CA LEU A 120 -21.30 -40.44 9.49
C LEU A 120 -22.41 -41.04 8.62
N LEU A 121 -22.28 -40.98 7.29
CA LEU A 121 -23.24 -41.58 6.35
C LEU A 121 -22.81 -42.99 5.88
N SER A 122 -21.54 -43.37 6.02
CA SER A 122 -21.06 -44.73 5.66
C SER A 122 -21.18 -45.75 6.80
N ALA A 123 -21.33 -45.33 8.06
CA ALA A 123 -21.48 -46.22 9.21
C ALA A 123 -22.95 -46.63 9.51
N ARG A 124 -23.90 -46.23 8.66
CA ARG A 124 -25.32 -46.55 8.82
C ARG A 124 -25.92 -47.13 7.54
N SER A 125 -25.42 -48.29 7.14
CA SER A 125 -26.17 -49.23 6.30
C SER A 125 -26.01 -50.64 6.88
N PRO A 126 -27.12 -51.34 7.18
CA PRO A 126 -27.13 -52.67 7.78
C PRO A 126 -26.71 -53.78 6.81
#